data_AF-A0A1I0WR63-F1
#
_entry.id   AF-A0A1I0WR63-F1
#
_cell.length_a   1.000
_cell.length_b   1.000
_cell.length_c   1.000
_cell.angle_alpha   90.00
_cell.angle_beta   90.00
_cell.angle_gamma   90.00
#
_symmetry.space_group_name_H-M   'P 1'
#
loop_
_entity.id
_entity.type
_entity.pdbx_description
1 polymer ?
#
loop_
_entity_poly.entity_id
_entity_poly.type
_entity_poly.pdbx_seq_one_letter_code
_entity_poly.pdbx_strand_id
1 'polypeptide(L)'
;MDRVTLKHYQDRAAKAQAIVDEIDLLLQSIETAKGASVIRVHGKYRIIDIDHRTTGQYPNDKRTRLLALLSNVFIDSSLDEIRRLEAELAAL
;
A
#
# COMPACT_ATOMS: atom_id res chain seq x y z
N MET A 1 -0.51 22.76 -32.92
CA MET A 1 -0.31 21.48 -32.21
C MET A 1 -0.70 20.37 -33.16
N ASP A 2 0.20 19.44 -33.47
CA ASP A 2 -0.09 18.36 -34.40
C ASP A 2 -0.74 17.15 -33.70
N ARG A 3 -1.33 16.24 -34.48
CA ARG A 3 -2.05 15.07 -33.97
C ARG A 3 -1.16 14.13 -33.14
N VAL A 4 0.13 14.06 -33.47
CA VAL A 4 1.12 13.23 -32.79
C VAL A 4 1.42 13.79 -31.40
N THR A 5 1.62 15.10 -31.30
CA THR A 5 1.81 15.80 -30.03
C THR A 5 0.59 15.61 -29.13
N LEU A 6 -0.63 15.77 -29.66
CA LEU A 6 -1.86 15.54 -28.89
C LEU A 6 -1.92 14.10 -28.32
N LYS A 7 -1.57 13.11 -29.14
CA LYS A 7 -1.55 11.69 -28.72
C LYS A 7 -0.51 11.46 -27.61
N HIS A 8 0.69 12.01 -27.73
CA HIS A 8 1.71 11.89 -26.69
C HIS A 8 1.28 12.50 -25.35
N TYR A 9 0.58 13.64 -25.36
CA TYR A 9 0.03 14.22 -24.14
C TYR A 9 -1.07 13.35 -23.53
N GLN A 10 -1.93 12.74 -24.35
CA GLN A 10 -2.95 11.80 -23.88
C GLN A 10 -2.32 10.55 -23.25
N ASP A 11 -1.29 9.98 -23.88
CA ASP A 11 -0.59 8.79 -23.36
C ASP A 11 0.12 9.12 -22.03
N ARG A 12 0.77 10.29 -21.92
CA ARG A 12 1.37 10.76 -20.66
C ARG A 12 0.34 11.00 -19.57
N ALA A 13 -0.80 11.62 -19.90
CA ALA A 13 -1.88 11.84 -18.95
C ALA A 13 -2.49 10.52 -18.44
N ALA A 14 -2.69 9.55 -19.31
CA ALA A 14 -3.18 8.23 -18.93
C ALA A 14 -2.20 7.50 -17.99
N LYS A 15 -0.90 7.57 -18.29
CA LYS A 15 0.12 6.99 -17.42
C LYS A 15 0.21 7.71 -16.07
N ALA A 16 0.15 9.04 -16.06
CA ALA A 16 0.12 9.81 -14.83
C ALA A 16 -1.09 9.45 -13.96
N GLN A 17 -2.27 9.31 -14.55
CA GLN A 17 -3.48 8.91 -13.83
C GLN A 17 -3.34 7.52 -13.22
N ALA A 18 -2.81 6.55 -13.96
CA ALA A 18 -2.61 5.20 -13.44
C ALA A 18 -1.67 5.17 -12.22
N ILE A 19 -0.61 5.98 -12.23
CA ILE A 19 0.30 6.11 -11.09
C ILE A 19 -0.41 6.73 -9.88
N VAL A 20 -1.22 7.77 -10.09
CA VAL A 20 -2.00 8.40 -9.02
C VAL A 20 -2.99 7.41 -8.41
N ASP A 21 -3.71 6.66 -9.25
CA ASP A 21 -4.67 5.64 -8.78
C ASP A 21 -3.97 4.56 -7.94
N GLU A 22 -2.76 4.15 -8.31
CA GLU A 22 -1.96 3.17 -7.55
C GLU A 22 -1.48 3.73 -6.20
N ILE A 23 -1.06 5.00 -6.16
CA ILE A 23 -0.72 5.69 -4.91
C ILE A 23 -1.93 5.75 -3.96
N ASP A 24 -3.11 6.13 -4.48
CA ASP A 24 -4.34 6.21 -3.68
C ASP A 24 -4.74 4.85 -3.11
N LEU A 25 -4.59 3.77 -3.89
CA LEU A 25 -4.82 2.40 -3.43
C LEU A 25 -3.85 1.98 -2.31
N LEU A 26 -2.57 2.34 -2.42
CA LEU A 26 -1.57 2.06 -1.40
C LEU A 26 -1.86 2.83 -0.11
N LEU A 27 -2.25 4.12 -0.21
CA LEU A 27 -2.65 4.93 0.93
C LEU A 27 -3.88 4.35 1.64
N GLN A 28 -4.91 3.94 0.88
CA GLN A 28 -6.10 3.29 1.43
C GLN A 28 -5.74 1.97 2.14
N SER A 29 -4.80 1.21 1.57
CA SER A 29 -4.32 -0.04 2.16
C SER A 29 -3.56 0.18 3.47
N ILE A 30 -2.74 1.25 3.55
CA ILE A 30 -2.05 1.67 4.79
C ILE A 30 -3.06 2.02 5.89
N GLU A 31 -4.08 2.83 5.58
CA GLU A 31 -5.11 3.20 6.55
C GLU A 31 -5.89 1.98 7.05
N THR A 32 -6.17 1.04 6.15
CA THR A 32 -6.78 -0.25 6.52
C THR A 32 -5.86 -1.05 7.44
N ALA A 33 -4.56 -1.12 7.15
CA ALA A 33 -3.59 -1.87 7.96
C ALA A 33 -3.38 -1.28 9.36
N LYS A 34 -3.49 0.05 9.52
CA LYS A 34 -3.44 0.72 10.84
C LYS A 34 -4.63 0.35 11.74
N GLY A 35 -5.81 0.16 11.15
CA GLY A 35 -7.05 -0.19 11.87
C GLY A 35 -7.37 -1.68 11.92
N ALA A 36 -6.59 -2.53 11.24
CA ALA A 36 -6.90 -3.94 11.09
C ALA A 36 -6.65 -4.73 12.40
N SER A 37 -7.69 -5.40 12.89
CA SER A 37 -7.57 -6.41 13.96
C SER A 37 -7.16 -7.79 13.43
N VAL A 38 -7.17 -7.96 12.11
CA VAL A 38 -6.83 -9.20 11.41
C VAL A 38 -5.89 -8.89 10.26
N ILE A 39 -4.71 -9.50 10.26
CA ILE A 39 -3.79 -9.45 9.12
C ILE A 39 -3.79 -10.82 8.47
N ARG A 40 -4.08 -10.85 7.17
CA ARG A 40 -3.97 -12.04 6.32
C ARG A 40 -2.80 -11.92 5.38
N VAL A 41 -1.81 -12.78 5.56
CA VAL A 41 -0.69 -12.90 4.63
C VAL A 41 -0.93 -14.13 3.75
N HIS A 42 -1.14 -13.90 2.46
CA HIS A 42 -1.30 -14.95 1.46
C HIS A 42 0.07 -15.26 0.84
N GLY A 43 0.74 -16.30 1.33
CA GLY A 43 1.90 -16.88 0.69
C GLY A 43 1.50 -18.02 -0.26
N LYS A 44 2.36 -18.31 -1.25
CA LYS A 44 2.17 -19.37 -2.26
C LYS A 44 1.75 -20.75 -1.69
N TYR A 45 2.10 -21.03 -0.44
CA TYR A 45 1.79 -22.29 0.25
C TYR A 45 1.21 -22.14 1.65
N ARG A 46 0.99 -20.91 2.14
CA ARG A 46 0.54 -20.67 3.53
C ARG A 46 -0.29 -19.41 3.62
N ILE A 47 -1.44 -19.52 4.27
CA ILE A 47 -2.21 -18.39 4.77
C ILE A 47 -1.88 -18.27 6.25
N ILE A 48 -1.38 -17.11 6.66
CA ILE A 48 -1.20 -16.79 8.07
C ILE A 48 -2.32 -15.82 8.45
N ASP A 49 -3.29 -16.34 9.19
CA ASP A 49 -4.32 -15.55 9.86
C ASP A 49 -3.83 -15.21 11.28
N ILE A 50 -3.63 -13.92 11.54
CA ILE A 50 -3.40 -13.45 12.90
C ILE A 50 -4.61 -12.60 13.29
N ASP A 51 -5.57 -13.22 13.99
CA ASP A 51 -6.78 -12.58 14.50
C ASP A 51 -6.57 -12.19 15.97
N HIS A 52 -6.60 -10.89 16.26
CA HIS A 52 -6.59 -10.37 17.62
C HIS A 52 -7.94 -9.70 17.92
N ARG A 53 -8.96 -10.53 18.21
CA ARG A 53 -10.24 -10.06 18.77
C ARG A 53 -10.06 -9.73 20.24
N THR A 54 -9.48 -8.57 20.54
CA THR A 54 -9.46 -8.03 21.90
C THR A 54 -10.26 -6.74 21.92
N THR A 55 -11.39 -6.75 22.64
CA THR A 55 -12.07 -5.53 23.08
C THR A 55 -11.23 -4.90 24.20
N GLY A 56 -10.46 -3.85 23.90
CA GLY A 56 -9.65 -3.12 24.89
C GLY A 56 -8.22 -2.85 24.42
N GLN A 57 -7.33 -2.47 25.35
CA GLN A 57 -5.90 -2.30 25.07
C GLN A 57 -5.25 -3.65 24.71
N TYR A 58 -4.40 -3.65 23.69
CA TYR A 58 -3.67 -4.85 23.29
C TYR A 58 -2.72 -5.30 24.41
N PRO A 59 -2.72 -6.59 24.78
CA PRO A 59 -1.76 -7.11 25.75
C PRO A 59 -0.33 -6.93 25.21
N ASN A 60 0.61 -6.47 26.04
CA ASN A 60 2.02 -6.35 25.66
C ASN A 60 2.71 -7.73 25.65
N ASP A 61 2.31 -8.59 24.73
CA ASP A 61 2.82 -9.94 24.56
C ASP A 61 3.56 -10.12 23.22
N LYS A 62 4.14 -11.31 23.02
CA LYS A 62 4.90 -11.64 21.80
C LYS A 62 4.03 -11.61 20.54
N ARG A 63 2.73 -11.85 20.64
CA ARG A 63 1.80 -11.87 19.49
C ARG A 63 1.47 -10.46 19.05
N THR A 64 1.14 -9.57 19.99
CA THR A 64 0.97 -8.13 19.72
C THR A 64 2.22 -7.52 19.11
N ARG A 65 3.41 -7.88 19.63
CA ARG A 65 4.68 -7.41 19.06
C ARG A 65 4.90 -7.91 17.62
N LEU A 66 4.57 -9.16 17.34
CA LEU A 66 4.65 -9.72 15.98
C LEU A 66 3.67 -9.04 15.02
N LEU A 67 2.44 -8.79 15.46
CA LEU A 67 1.43 -8.04 14.68
C LEU A 67 1.93 -6.64 14.33
N ALA A 68 2.40 -5.89 15.33
CA ALA A 68 2.94 -4.55 15.12
C ALA A 68 4.12 -4.56 14.13
N LEU A 69 5.02 -5.55 14.24
CA LEU A 69 6.13 -5.71 13.30
C LEU A 69 5.64 -5.96 11.87
N LEU A 70 4.68 -6.86 11.68
CA LEU A 70 4.13 -7.16 10.36
C LEU A 70 3.38 -5.97 9.75
N SER A 71 2.57 -5.26 10.54
CA SER A 71 1.92 -4.02 10.10
C SER A 71 2.94 -2.96 9.69
N ASN A 72 3.98 -2.75 10.50
CA ASN A 72 5.01 -1.77 10.19
C ASN A 72 5.77 -2.12 8.92
N VAL A 73 6.18 -3.39 8.75
CA VAL A 73 6.85 -3.84 7.51
C VAL A 73 5.97 -3.61 6.27
N PHE A 74 4.68 -3.89 6.37
CA PHE A 74 3.73 -3.62 5.29
C PHE A 74 3.64 -2.12 4.99
N ILE A 75 3.43 -1.29 6.01
CA ILE A 75 3.32 0.17 5.88
C ILE A 75 4.60 0.75 5.28
N ASP A 76 5.77 0.38 5.80
CA ASP A 76 7.06 0.86 5.33
C ASP A 76 7.29 0.47 3.86
N SER A 77 6.99 -0.78 3.49
CA SER A 77 7.10 -1.23 2.11
C SER A 77 6.13 -0.49 1.17
N SER A 78 4.91 -0.21 1.61
CA SER A 78 3.95 0.57 0.82
C SER A 78 4.38 2.03 0.67
N LEU A 79 4.97 2.63 1.71
CA LEU A 79 5.50 4.00 1.64
C LEU A 79 6.70 4.11 0.70
N ASP A 80 7.60 3.12 0.70
CA ASP A 80 8.71 3.08 -0.24
C ASP A 80 8.24 2.95 -1.69
N GLU A 81 7.19 2.16 -1.93
CA GLU A 81 6.58 2.05 -3.25
C GLU A 81 5.88 3.36 -3.69
N ILE A 82 5.17 4.03 -2.78
CA ILE A 82 4.61 5.37 -3.06
C ILE A 82 5.72 6.34 -3.46
N ARG A 83 6.85 6.37 -2.75
CA ARG A 83 7.99 7.24 -3.12
C ARG A 83 8.55 6.91 -4.50
N ARG A 84 8.61 5.63 -4.87
CA ARG A 84 9.01 5.18 -6.22
C ARG A 84 8.04 5.72 -7.27
N LEU A 85 6.74 5.60 -7.02
CA LEU A 85 5.67 6.06 -7.92
C LEU A 85 5.64 7.59 -8.05
N GLU A 86 5.83 8.34 -6.96
CA GLU A 86 5.96 9.80 -6.97
C GLU A 86 7.18 10.26 -7.81
N ALA A 87 8.31 9.56 -7.69
CA ALA A 87 9.49 9.83 -8.51
C ALA A 87 9.24 9.50 -10.00
N GLU A 88 8.52 8.42 -10.29
CA GLU A 88 8.11 8.07 -11.65
C GLU A 88 7.17 9.13 -12.24
N LEU A 89 6.22 9.63 -11.45
CA LEU A 89 5.30 10.69 -11.85
C LEU A 89 6.02 12.02 -12.12
N ALA A 90 6.99 12.38 -11.29
CA ALA A 90 7.79 13.60 -11.47
C ALA A 90 8.69 13.54 -12.71
N ALA A 91 9.08 12.32 -13.13
CA ALA A 91 9.91 12.09 -14.31
C ALA A 91 9.11 11.99 -15.62
N LEU A 92 7.78 11.90 -15.56
CA LEU A 92 6.91 11.77 -16.74
C LEU A 92 6.92 13.02 -17.60
#